data_AF-A0A3G6PGU4-F1
#
_entry.id   AF-A0A3G6PGU4-F1
#
_cell.length_a   1.000
_cell.length_b   1.000
_cell.length_c   1.000
_cell.angle_alpha   90.00
_cell.angle_beta   90.00
_cell.angle_gamma   90.00
#
_symmetry.space_group_name_H-M   'P 1'
#
loop_
_entity.id
_entity.type
_entity.pdbx_description
1 polymer ?
#
loop_
_entity_poly.entity_id
_entity_poly.type
_entity_poly.pdbx_seq_one_letter_code
_entity_poly.pdbx_strand_id
1 'polypeptide(L)'
;MKGIISFLKIRKIALLISLFYVGIGTLAVCSIYPSDPLYGDWGTYALFVTFPVSILSCGFRYADSEILWIVFVMQFVMFLTTFIILSLFIKNNPKT
;
A
#
# COMPACT_ATOMS: atom_id res chain seq x y z
N MET A 1 23.81 0.07 -9.52
CA MET A 1 22.92 1.21 -9.21
C MET A 1 22.17 1.79 -10.42
N LYS A 2 22.85 2.16 -11.53
CA LYS A 2 22.19 2.76 -12.71
C LYS A 2 21.00 1.96 -13.28
N GLY A 3 21.09 0.61 -13.26
CA GLY A 3 20.00 -0.26 -13.72
C GLY A 3 18.71 -0.17 -12.91
N ILE A 4 18.81 -0.15 -11.57
CA ILE A 4 17.64 -0.03 -10.68
C ILE A 4 16.97 1.33 -10.86
N ILE A 5 17.75 2.40 -10.93
CA ILE A 5 17.24 3.76 -11.13
C ILE A 5 16.50 3.86 -12.48
N SER A 6 17.08 3.29 -13.55
CA SER A 6 16.42 3.23 -14.86
C SER A 6 15.12 2.43 -14.82
N PHE A 7 15.13 1.27 -14.16
CA PHE A 7 13.96 0.41 -13.99
C PHE A 7 12.79 1.15 -13.32
N LEU A 8 13.07 1.88 -12.23
CA LEU A 8 12.09 2.68 -11.50
C LEU A 8 11.61 3.89 -12.33
N LYS A 9 12.51 4.52 -13.09
CA LYS A 9 12.18 5.68 -13.94
C LYS A 9 11.21 5.31 -15.07
N ILE A 10 11.40 4.13 -15.67
CA ILE A 10 10.50 3.59 -16.71
C ILE A 10 9.13 3.27 -16.11
N ARG A 11 9.10 2.70 -14.89
CA ARG A 11 7.88 2.25 -14.19
C ARG A 11 7.33 3.26 -13.20
N LYS A 12 7.61 4.55 -13.40
CA LYS A 12 7.22 5.61 -12.46
C LYS A 12 5.71 5.63 -12.19
N ILE A 13 4.90 5.34 -13.20
CA ILE A 13 3.43 5.27 -13.07
C ILE A 13 3.03 4.10 -12.16
N ALA A 14 3.56 2.89 -12.41
CA ALA A 14 3.31 1.73 -11.55
C ALA A 14 3.71 2.02 -10.09
N LEU A 15 4.86 2.67 -9.90
CA LEU A 15 5.37 3.05 -8.58
C LEU A 15 4.41 4.02 -7.87
N LEU A 16 3.97 5.07 -8.55
CA LEU A 16 3.02 6.05 -7.99
C LEU A 16 1.69 5.38 -7.62
N ILE A 17 1.13 4.56 -8.51
CA ILE A 17 -0.13 3.86 -8.26
C ILE A 17 0.02 2.93 -7.04
N SER A 18 1.08 2.11 -6.99
CA SER A 18 1.32 1.24 -5.83
C SER A 18 1.51 2.03 -4.54
N LEU A 19 2.22 3.17 -4.60
CA LEU A 19 2.48 4.00 -3.43
C LEU A 19 1.19 4.60 -2.87
N PHE A 20 0.35 5.18 -3.73
CA PHE A 20 -0.92 5.75 -3.28
C PHE A 20 -1.92 4.69 -2.87
N TYR A 21 -2.08 3.62 -3.64
CA TYR A 21 -3.06 2.58 -3.35
C TYR A 21 -2.77 1.88 -2.02
N VAL A 22 -1.51 1.46 -1.80
CA VAL A 22 -1.09 0.80 -0.56
C VAL A 22 -0.91 1.79 0.59
N GLY A 23 -0.47 3.02 0.28
CA GLY A 23 -0.37 4.10 1.28
C GLY A 23 -1.72 4.48 1.86
N ILE A 24 -2.76 4.63 1.03
CA ILE A 24 -4.14 4.87 1.49
C ILE A 24 -4.61 3.70 2.36
N GLY A 25 -4.33 2.46 1.97
CA GLY A 25 -4.67 1.29 2.79
C GLY A 25 -3.94 1.23 4.13
N THR A 26 -2.68 1.67 4.16
CA THR A 26 -1.91 1.79 5.40
C THR A 26 -2.54 2.83 6.33
N LEU A 27 -2.86 4.01 5.79
CA LEU A 27 -3.53 5.08 6.55
C LEU A 27 -4.90 4.63 7.06
N ALA A 28 -5.64 3.87 6.26
CA ALA A 28 -6.95 3.32 6.63
C ALA A 28 -6.83 2.29 7.77
N VAL A 29 -5.84 1.39 7.72
CA VAL A 29 -5.62 0.41 8.81
C VAL A 29 -5.16 1.11 10.10
N CYS A 30 -4.38 2.16 9.97
CA CYS A 30 -3.95 2.99 11.10
C CYS A 30 -5.02 3.99 11.59
N SER A 31 -6.24 3.96 11.06
CA SER A 31 -7.37 4.78 11.51
C SER A 31 -8.58 3.97 11.96
N ILE A 32 -8.41 2.66 12.19
CA ILE A 32 -9.50 1.75 12.56
C ILE A 32 -9.97 1.99 14.00
N TYR A 33 -9.06 2.28 14.93
CA TYR A 33 -9.41 2.38 16.35
C TYR A 33 -9.66 3.82 16.77
N PRO A 34 -10.63 4.08 17.67
CA PRO A 34 -10.91 5.43 18.18
C PRO A 34 -9.71 6.14 18.83
N SER A 35 -8.76 5.36 19.35
CA SER A 35 -7.51 5.84 19.93
C SER A 35 -6.45 6.24 18.88
N ASP A 36 -6.67 5.91 17.61
CA ASP A 36 -5.71 6.19 16.54
C ASP A 36 -5.72 7.69 16.18
N PRO A 37 -4.55 8.31 15.90
CA PRO A 37 -4.47 9.74 15.58
C PRO A 37 -5.28 10.17 14.35
N LEU A 38 -5.57 9.22 13.47
CA LEU A 38 -6.22 9.44 12.18
C LEU A 38 -7.65 8.86 12.14
N TYR A 39 -8.20 8.47 13.29
CA TYR A 39 -9.54 7.87 13.38
C TYR A 39 -10.62 8.74 12.72
N GLY A 40 -11.49 8.09 11.96
CA GLY A 40 -12.67 8.72 11.37
C GLY A 40 -13.35 7.83 10.34
N ASP A 41 -14.60 8.14 10.00
CA ASP A 41 -15.44 7.32 9.11
C ASP A 41 -14.79 7.07 7.74
N TRP A 42 -13.97 8.01 7.28
CA TRP A 42 -13.20 7.92 6.03
C TRP A 42 -12.29 6.68 5.99
N GLY A 43 -11.77 6.23 7.14
CA GLY A 43 -10.89 5.08 7.26
C GLY A 43 -11.57 3.81 6.78
N THR A 44 -12.82 3.58 7.19
CA THR A 44 -13.62 2.43 6.77
C THR A 44 -13.86 2.42 5.26
N TYR A 45 -14.22 3.57 4.67
CA TYR A 45 -14.40 3.67 3.21
C TYR A 45 -13.10 3.42 2.45
N ALA A 46 -11.99 4.00 2.91
CA ALA A 46 -10.67 3.77 2.32
C ALA A 46 -10.25 2.30 2.43
N LEU A 47 -10.57 1.64 3.54
CA LEU A 47 -10.28 0.23 3.77
C LEU A 47 -11.07 -0.68 2.83
N PHE A 48 -12.33 -0.37 2.52
CA PHE A 48 -13.10 -1.10 1.51
C PHE A 48 -12.48 -1.00 0.11
N VAL A 49 -12.02 0.18 -0.29
CA VAL A 49 -11.38 0.40 -1.61
C VAL A 49 -10.02 -0.29 -1.69
N THR A 50 -9.28 -0.31 -0.59
CA THR A 50 -7.93 -0.88 -0.49
C THR A 50 -7.93 -2.28 0.14
N PHE A 51 -9.09 -2.91 0.22
CA PHE A 51 -9.27 -4.17 0.94
C PHE A 51 -8.33 -5.29 0.46
N PRO A 52 -8.13 -5.51 -0.86
CA PRO A 52 -7.23 -6.57 -1.34
C PRO A 52 -5.79 -6.44 -0.83
N VAL A 53 -5.30 -5.20 -0.65
CA VAL A 53 -3.94 -4.94 -0.18
C VAL A 53 -3.85 -4.79 1.33
N SER A 54 -4.99 -4.54 2.01
CA SER A 54 -5.05 -4.27 3.45
C SER A 54 -5.66 -5.42 4.26
N ILE A 55 -6.15 -6.50 3.63
CA ILE A 55 -6.86 -7.57 4.34
C ILE A 55 -6.02 -8.24 5.43
N LEU A 56 -4.74 -8.51 5.14
CA LEU A 56 -3.82 -9.14 6.08
C LEU A 56 -3.52 -8.21 7.25
N SER A 57 -3.12 -6.98 6.96
CA SER A 57 -2.79 -5.98 7.97
C SER A 57 -4.01 -5.58 8.82
N CYS A 58 -5.20 -5.50 8.22
CA CYS A 58 -6.45 -5.29 8.93
C CYS A 58 -6.78 -6.44 9.89
N GLY A 59 -6.58 -7.70 9.46
CA GLY A 59 -6.80 -8.87 10.31
C GLY A 59 -5.87 -8.87 11.53
N PHE A 60 -4.58 -8.54 11.34
CA PHE A 60 -3.64 -8.39 12.46
C PHE A 60 -4.01 -7.24 13.39
N ARG A 61 -4.34 -6.07 12.82
CA ARG A 61 -4.75 -4.88 13.57
C ARG A 61 -6.02 -5.12 14.39
N TYR A 62 -6.93 -5.97 13.90
CA TYR A 62 -8.14 -6.39 14.60
C TYR A 62 -7.86 -7.37 15.75
N ALA A 63 -6.89 -8.28 15.56
CA ALA A 63 -6.51 -9.26 16.58
C ALA A 63 -5.66 -8.68 17.71
N ASP A 64 -4.80 -7.71 17.39
CA ASP A 64 -3.96 -7.00 18.36
C ASP A 64 -3.94 -5.51 18.05
N SER A 65 -4.46 -4.73 18.99
CA SER A 65 -4.64 -3.31 18.78
C SER A 65 -3.41 -2.43 19.09
N GLU A 66 -2.34 -2.98 19.65
CA GLU A 66 -1.18 -2.19 20.10
C GLU A 66 0.01 -2.28 19.14
N ILE A 67 0.10 -3.37 18.39
CA ILE A 67 1.28 -3.68 17.56
C ILE A 67 1.16 -3.07 16.15
N LEU A 68 1.44 -1.77 16.02
CA LEU A 68 1.42 -1.07 14.72
C LEU A 68 2.59 -1.43 13.80
N TRP A 69 3.76 -1.82 14.34
CA TRP A 69 4.94 -2.08 13.50
C TRP A 69 4.71 -3.22 12.50
N ILE A 70 3.91 -4.23 12.88
CA ILE A 70 3.63 -5.39 12.04
C ILE A 70 2.78 -5.00 10.83
N VAL A 71 1.89 -4.01 10.98
CA VAL A 71 1.09 -3.43 9.91
C VAL A 71 2.00 -2.79 8.87
N PHE A 72 3.00 -2.02 9.28
CA PHE A 72 3.95 -1.39 8.35
C PHE A 72 4.79 -2.41 7.57
N VAL A 73 5.22 -3.50 8.21
CA VAL A 73 5.96 -4.57 7.53
C VAL A 73 5.09 -5.26 6.49
N MET A 74 3.85 -5.62 6.84
CA MET A 74 2.90 -6.23 5.91
C MET A 74 2.58 -5.30 4.75
N GLN A 75 2.32 -4.02 5.03
CA GLN A 75 2.02 -3.05 3.98
C GLN A 75 3.22 -2.78 3.07
N PHE A 76 4.45 -2.82 3.59
CA PHE A 76 5.65 -2.71 2.78
C PHE A 76 5.80 -3.91 1.82
N VAL A 77 5.54 -5.13 2.29
CA VAL A 77 5.52 -6.32 1.42
C VAL A 77 4.44 -6.17 0.35
N MET A 78 3.22 -5.79 0.73
CA MET A 78 2.11 -5.59 -0.21
C MET A 78 2.40 -4.47 -1.22
N PHE A 79 3.12 -3.42 -0.82
CA PHE A 79 3.61 -2.38 -1.73
C PHE A 79 4.54 -2.95 -2.79
N LEU A 80 5.54 -3.75 -2.40
CA LEU A 80 6.46 -4.39 -3.35
C LEU A 80 5.73 -5.33 -4.30
N THR A 81 4.80 -6.16 -3.78
CA THR A 81 4.02 -7.09 -4.59
C THR A 81 3.13 -6.35 -5.59
N THR A 82 2.41 -5.32 -5.13
CA THR A 82 1.54 -4.49 -5.98
C THR A 82 2.36 -3.78 -7.05
N PHE A 83 3.52 -3.24 -6.68
CA PHE A 83 4.43 -2.58 -7.62
C PHE A 83 4.93 -3.54 -8.70
N ILE A 84 5.35 -4.75 -8.33
CA ILE A 84 5.83 -5.76 -9.28
C ILE A 84 4.69 -6.18 -10.23
N ILE A 85 3.50 -6.46 -9.69
CA ILE A 85 2.32 -6.84 -10.49
C ILE A 85 2.00 -5.72 -11.50
N LEU A 86 1.83 -4.48 -11.05
CA LEU A 86 1.55 -3.34 -11.93
C LEU A 86 2.65 -3.12 -12.96
N SER A 87 3.90 -3.37 -12.59
CA SER A 87 5.04 -3.27 -13.50
C SER A 87 5.05 -4.31 -14.62
N LEU A 88 4.32 -5.41 -14.46
CA LEU A 88 4.12 -6.44 -15.48
C LEU A 88 2.93 -6.11 -16.39
N PHE A 89 1.85 -5.56 -15.83
CA PHE A 89 0.61 -5.26 -16.58
C PHE A 89 0.65 -3.92 -17.31
N ILE A 90 1.27 -2.89 -16.72
CA ILE A 90 1.41 -1.59 -17.37
C ILE A 90 2.45 -1.75 -18.46
N LYS A 91 1.99 -1.77 -19.72
CA LYS A 91 2.85 -1.71 -20.89
C LYS A 91 3.65 -0.42 -20.81
N ASN A 92 4.92 -0.55 -20.42
CA ASN A 92 5.85 0.56 -20.47
C ASN A 92 6.02 0.88 -21.94
N ASN A 93 5.37 1.94 -22.44
CA ASN A 93 5.71 2.51 -23.72
C ASN A 93 7.09 3.13 -23.54
N PRO A 94 8.18 2.51 -24.06
CA PRO A 94 9.42 3.22 -24.15
C PRO A 94 9.12 4.31 -25.19
N LYS A 95 9.02 5.57 -24.76
CA LYS A 95 9.17 6.67 -25.71
C LYS A 95 10.62 6.59 -26.18
N THR A 96 10.83 5.81 -27.24
CA THR A 96 11.97 5.87 -28.14
C THR A 96 12.14 7.29 -28.65
#